data_AF-A0A1V6FHX7-F1
#
_entry.id   AF-A0A1V6FHX7-F1
#
_cell.length_a   1.000
_cell.length_b   1.000
_cell.length_c   1.000
_cell.angle_alpha   90.00
_cell.angle_beta   90.00
_cell.angle_gamma   90.00
#
_symmetry.space_group_name_H-M   'P 1'
#
loop_
_entity.id
_entity.type
_entity.pdbx_description
1 polymer ?
#
loop_
_entity_poly.entity_id
_entity_poly.type
_entity_poly.pdbx_seq_one_letter_code
_entity_poly.pdbx_strand_id
1 'polypeptide(L)'
;MLKSMVVLFLVTLIPGLELRASIPVGILGGKWLAEPMAWPAVVVTCTVANILLGWGVFWLLDPVLKLLRLMPWFERLVMRYIERARAKLKPQVDKYGAIGLAIFIGIPLPLTGAYTGAAGAFALGMERRQFMLANVVGVLIAAVLVTIITLLIRAGINLPIFDILIKA
;
A
#
# COMPACT_ATOMS: atom_id res chain seq x y z
N MET A 1 -3.29 -6.54 -24.40
CA MET A 1 -3.77 -6.67 -22.99
C MET A 1 -2.69 -7.13 -22.00
N LEU A 2 -1.99 -8.25 -22.23
CA LEU A 2 -0.99 -8.78 -21.28
C LEU A 2 0.15 -7.80 -20.98
N LYS A 3 0.70 -7.13 -22.01
CA LYS A 3 1.76 -6.12 -21.86
C LYS A 3 1.34 -4.96 -20.94
N SER A 4 0.11 -4.48 -21.11
CA SER A 4 -0.50 -3.43 -20.28
C SER A 4 -0.62 -3.86 -18.81
N MET A 5 -1.05 -5.10 -18.56
CA MET A 5 -1.13 -5.65 -17.19
C MET A 5 0.25 -5.73 -16.52
N VAL A 6 1.28 -6.14 -17.26
CA VAL A 6 2.66 -6.19 -16.76
C VAL A 6 3.17 -4.80 -16.40
N VAL A 7 2.94 -3.78 -17.24
CA VAL A 7 3.33 -2.40 -16.93
C VAL A 7 2.62 -1.90 -15.67
N LEU A 8 1.31 -2.11 -15.55
CA LEU A 8 0.56 -1.70 -14.36
C LEU A 8 1.04 -2.42 -13.10
N PHE A 9 1.35 -3.72 -13.22
CA PHE A 9 1.94 -4.50 -12.14
C PHE A 9 3.27 -3.88 -11.71
N LEU A 10 4.19 -3.63 -12.65
CA LEU A 10 5.50 -3.04 -12.35
C LEU A 10 5.39 -1.65 -11.71
N VAL A 11 4.49 -0.80 -12.19
CA VAL A 11 4.22 0.52 -11.58
C VAL A 11 3.71 0.37 -10.15
N THR A 12 2.85 -0.62 -9.91
CA THR A 12 2.33 -0.91 -8.55
C THR A 12 3.46 -1.38 -7.61
N LEU A 13 4.51 -2.03 -8.12
CA LEU A 13 5.65 -2.45 -7.31
C LEU A 13 6.57 -1.30 -6.89
N ILE A 14 6.43 -0.11 -7.46
CA ILE A 14 7.29 1.01 -7.10
C ILE A 14 6.86 1.53 -5.72
N PRO A 15 7.76 1.55 -4.71
CA PRO A 15 7.46 2.11 -3.40
C PRO A 15 7.03 3.58 -3.52
N GLY A 16 5.97 3.95 -2.82
CA GLY A 16 5.40 5.30 -2.88
C GLY A 16 4.33 5.47 -3.96
N LEU A 17 4.48 4.83 -5.13
CA LEU A 17 3.51 4.94 -6.23
C LEU A 17 2.34 3.95 -6.05
N GLU A 18 2.61 2.69 -5.67
CA GLU A 18 1.63 1.63 -5.36
C GLU A 18 0.29 1.72 -6.16
N LEU A 19 -0.85 1.51 -5.49
CA LEU A 19 -2.19 1.56 -6.06
C LEU A 19 -2.66 3.00 -6.35
N ARG A 20 -2.10 4.02 -5.68
CA ARG A 20 -2.51 5.42 -5.86
C ARG A 20 -2.09 5.99 -7.19
N ALA A 21 -0.95 5.58 -7.72
CA ALA A 21 -0.47 6.01 -9.02
C ALA A 21 -0.90 5.05 -10.14
N SER A 22 -0.87 3.73 -9.89
CA SER A 22 -1.18 2.74 -10.93
C SER A 22 -2.61 2.82 -11.46
N ILE A 23 -3.61 3.13 -10.62
CA ILE A 23 -5.00 3.31 -11.09
C ILE A 23 -5.16 4.58 -11.96
N PRO A 24 -4.77 5.79 -11.53
CA PRO A 24 -4.82 6.98 -12.38
C PRO A 24 -4.01 6.83 -13.67
N VAL A 25 -2.80 6.28 -13.60
CA VAL A 25 -1.97 6.01 -14.78
C VAL A 25 -2.68 5.05 -15.73
N GLY A 26 -3.34 4.02 -15.21
CA GLY A 26 -4.06 3.06 -16.04
C GLY A 26 -5.37 3.57 -16.64
N ILE A 27 -6.09 4.48 -15.96
CA ILE A 27 -7.39 4.99 -16.42
C ILE A 27 -7.24 6.26 -17.28
N LEU A 28 -6.38 7.20 -16.86
CA LEU A 28 -6.17 8.49 -17.54
C LEU A 28 -5.00 8.43 -18.51
N GLY A 29 -3.95 7.69 -18.16
CA GLY A 29 -2.71 7.60 -18.91
C GLY A 29 -2.76 6.64 -20.09
N GLY A 30 -3.89 6.51 -20.79
CA GLY A 30 -4.10 5.53 -21.87
C GLY A 30 -3.03 5.48 -22.97
N LYS A 31 -2.17 6.52 -23.09
CA LYS A 31 -1.00 6.55 -23.99
C LYS A 31 0.23 5.79 -23.47
N TRP A 32 0.35 5.58 -22.16
CA TRP A 32 1.43 4.84 -21.50
C TRP A 32 1.19 3.33 -21.50
N LEU A 33 -0.05 2.92 -21.76
CA LEU A 33 -0.44 1.53 -21.90
C LEU A 33 -0.19 1.09 -23.34
N ALA A 34 0.45 -0.07 -23.50
CA ALA A 34 0.67 -0.67 -24.82
C ALA A 34 -0.64 -0.92 -25.59
N GLU A 35 -1.73 -1.19 -24.86
CA GLU A 35 -3.08 -1.32 -25.40
C GLU A 35 -4.15 -0.77 -24.43
N PRO A 36 -5.22 -0.16 -24.96
CA PRO A 36 -6.31 0.36 -24.15
C PRO A 36 -7.02 -0.77 -23.39
N MET A 37 -7.17 -0.59 -22.08
CA MET A 37 -7.91 -1.51 -21.20
C MET A 37 -9.16 -0.83 -20.66
N ALA A 38 -10.24 -1.58 -20.50
CA ALA A 38 -11.40 -1.09 -19.77
C ALA A 38 -11.01 -0.75 -18.33
N TRP A 39 -11.49 0.38 -17.81
CA TRP A 39 -11.16 0.86 -16.47
C TRP A 39 -11.43 -0.18 -15.35
N PRO A 40 -12.45 -1.07 -15.41
CA PRO A 40 -12.63 -2.09 -14.38
C PRO A 40 -11.49 -3.11 -14.36
N ALA A 41 -10.98 -3.49 -15.54
CA ALA A 41 -9.87 -4.43 -15.67
C ALA A 41 -8.57 -3.84 -15.11
N VAL A 42 -8.35 -2.53 -15.30
CA VAL A 42 -7.23 -1.79 -14.67
C VAL A 42 -7.33 -1.88 -13.15
N VAL A 43 -8.49 -1.52 -12.59
CA VAL A 43 -8.70 -1.52 -11.13
C VAL A 43 -8.47 -2.90 -10.53
N VAL A 44 -9.03 -3.95 -11.13
CA VAL A 44 -8.82 -5.33 -10.66
C VAL A 44 -7.35 -5.71 -10.71
N THR A 45 -6.65 -5.42 -11.81
CA THR A 45 -5.23 -5.76 -11.98
C THR A 45 -4.38 -5.05 -10.92
N CYS A 46 -4.56 -3.74 -10.74
CA CYS A 46 -3.79 -2.96 -9.75
C CYS A 46 -4.12 -3.38 -8.30
N THR A 47 -5.38 -3.69 -8.01
CA THR A 47 -5.82 -4.15 -6.69
C THR A 47 -5.16 -5.47 -6.32
N VAL A 48 -5.21 -6.45 -7.22
CA VAL A 48 -4.59 -7.77 -7.00
C VAL A 48 -3.08 -7.61 -6.86
N ALA A 49 -2.45 -6.83 -7.75
CA ALA A 49 -1.02 -6.54 -7.67
C ALA A 49 -0.63 -5.95 -6.30
N ASN A 50 -1.40 -4.99 -5.79
CA ASN A 50 -1.08 -4.31 -4.53
C ASN A 50 -1.35 -5.19 -3.30
N ILE A 51 -2.35 -6.07 -3.34
CA ILE A 51 -2.56 -7.07 -2.27
C ILE A 51 -1.35 -8.00 -2.18
N LEU A 52 -0.93 -8.55 -3.33
CA LEU A 52 0.23 -9.44 -3.42
C LEU A 52 1.51 -8.74 -2.97
N LEU A 53 1.67 -7.47 -3.34
CA LEU A 53 2.77 -6.62 -2.91
C LEU A 53 2.81 -6.50 -1.38
N GLY A 54 1.70 -6.10 -0.74
CA GLY A 54 1.65 -5.96 0.71
C GLY A 54 1.97 -7.26 1.44
N TRP A 55 1.46 -8.39 0.96
CA TRP A 55 1.78 -9.71 1.51
C TRP A 55 3.26 -10.08 1.34
N GLY A 56 3.81 -9.86 0.14
CA GLY A 56 5.21 -10.12 -0.16
C GLY A 56 6.15 -9.26 0.69
N VAL A 57 5.85 -7.97 0.84
CA VAL A 57 6.61 -7.05 1.68
C VAL A 57 6.58 -7.50 3.13
N PHE A 58 5.41 -7.83 3.68
CA PHE A 58 5.31 -8.28 5.06
C PHE A 58 6.12 -9.57 5.32
N TRP A 59 6.11 -10.51 4.38
CA TRP A 59 6.94 -11.72 4.47
C TRP A 59 8.44 -11.42 4.36
N LEU A 60 8.82 -10.45 3.53
CA LEU A 60 10.22 -10.06 3.35
C LEU A 60 10.77 -9.31 4.57
N LEU A 61 9.92 -8.68 5.37
CA LEU A 61 10.35 -7.96 6.58
C LEU A 61 10.99 -8.89 7.62
N ASP A 62 10.53 -10.14 7.74
CA ASP A 62 11.13 -11.12 8.66
C ASP A 62 12.63 -11.40 8.37
N PRO A 63 13.02 -11.86 7.17
CA PRO A 63 14.43 -12.09 6.83
C PRO A 63 15.25 -10.79 6.80
N VAL A 64 14.67 -9.68 6.33
CA VAL A 64 15.34 -8.38 6.36
C VAL A 64 15.65 -7.95 7.78
N LEU A 65 14.70 -8.09 8.71
CA LEU A 65 14.94 -7.77 10.11
C LEU A 65 16.04 -8.66 10.70
N LYS A 66 16.02 -9.97 10.42
CA LYS A 66 17.08 -10.88 10.89
C LYS A 66 18.47 -10.44 10.42
N LEU A 67 18.59 -9.99 9.17
CA LEU A 67 19.82 -9.45 8.62
C LEU A 67 20.22 -8.13 9.30
N LEU A 68 19.27 -7.21 9.50
CA LEU A 68 19.52 -5.93 10.16
C LEU A 68 19.97 -6.09 11.63
N ARG A 69 19.45 -7.10 12.33
CA ARG A 69 19.83 -7.41 13.72
C ARG A 69 21.28 -7.89 13.87
N LEU A 70 21.94 -8.32 12.79
CA LEU A 70 23.37 -8.59 12.81
C LEU A 70 24.21 -7.33 13.05
N MET A 71 23.67 -6.14 12.79
CA MET A 71 24.34 -4.88 13.04
C MET A 71 24.16 -4.44 14.51
N PRO A 72 25.24 -4.32 15.30
CA PRO A 72 25.13 -4.02 16.74
C PRO A 72 24.52 -2.65 17.09
N TRP A 73 24.56 -1.69 16.17
CA TRP A 73 23.93 -0.38 16.34
C TRP A 73 22.41 -0.46 16.15
N PHE A 74 21.95 -1.28 15.20
CA PHE A 74 20.53 -1.47 14.89
C PHE A 74 19.82 -2.19 16.05
N GLU A 75 20.42 -3.25 16.56
CA GLU A 75 19.89 -3.99 17.73
C GLU A 75 19.80 -3.08 18.97
N ARG A 76 20.83 -2.27 19.23
CA ARG A 76 20.85 -1.43 20.45
C ARG A 76 19.94 -0.21 20.38
N LEU A 77 19.78 0.39 19.21
CA LEU A 77 18.95 1.60 19.05
C LEU A 77 17.56 1.20 18.57
N VAL A 78 17.46 0.72 17.34
CA VAL A 78 16.18 0.53 16.64
C VAL A 78 15.32 -0.53 17.32
N MET A 79 15.87 -1.70 17.66
CA MET A 79 15.07 -2.75 18.32
C MET A 79 14.57 -2.31 19.69
N ARG A 80 15.37 -1.57 20.48
CA ARG A 80 14.91 -1.00 21.75
C ARG A 80 13.74 -0.03 21.56
N TYR A 81 13.77 0.82 20.52
CA TYR A 81 12.65 1.70 20.21
C TYR A 81 11.41 0.90 19.79
N ILE A 82 11.57 -0.11 18.92
CA ILE A 82 10.48 -0.97 18.46
C ILE A 82 9.85 -1.73 19.63
N GLU A 83 10.64 -2.33 20.52
CA GLU A 83 10.14 -3.07 21.69
C GLU A 83 9.38 -2.17 22.66
N ARG A 84 9.89 -0.96 22.93
CA ARG A 84 9.17 0.04 23.73
C ARG A 84 7.84 0.45 23.08
N ALA A 85 7.84 0.69 21.77
CA ALA A 85 6.63 1.03 21.03
C ALA A 85 5.62 -0.12 21.06
N ARG A 86 6.05 -1.37 20.86
CA ARG A 86 5.22 -2.57 21.00
C ARG A 86 4.60 -2.65 22.39
N ALA A 87 5.40 -2.54 23.45
CA ALA A 87 4.90 -2.62 24.82
C ALA A 87 3.83 -1.55 25.12
N LYS A 88 4.05 -0.31 24.64
CA LYS A 88 3.14 0.81 24.84
C LYS A 88 1.84 0.69 24.03
N LEU A 89 1.94 0.21 22.80
CA LEU A 89 0.83 0.19 21.84
C LEU A 89 0.08 -1.16 21.81
N LYS A 90 0.60 -2.20 22.45
CA LYS A 90 0.00 -3.55 22.46
C LYS A 90 -1.51 -3.56 22.78
N PRO A 91 -2.03 -2.88 23.82
CA PRO A 91 -3.46 -2.89 24.11
C PRO A 91 -4.30 -2.27 22.97
N GLN A 92 -3.76 -1.28 22.27
CA GLN A 92 -4.42 -0.63 21.14
C GLN A 92 -4.33 -1.50 19.87
N VAL A 93 -3.20 -2.16 19.66
CA VAL A 93 -3.00 -3.09 18.53
C VAL A 93 -3.89 -4.32 18.68
N ASP A 94 -4.01 -4.88 19.89
CA ASP A 94 -4.87 -6.03 20.16
C ASP A 94 -6.36 -5.69 19.92
N LYS A 95 -6.77 -4.44 20.24
CA LYS A 95 -8.17 -4.00 20.09
C LYS A 95 -8.51 -3.46 18.70
N TYR A 96 -7.59 -2.73 18.07
CA TYR A 96 -7.85 -1.96 16.85
C TYR A 96 -6.85 -2.22 15.73
N GLY A 97 -5.84 -3.06 15.92
CA GLY A 97 -4.72 -3.22 14.99
C GLY A 97 -5.18 -3.52 13.57
N ALA A 98 -6.04 -4.52 13.38
CA ALA A 98 -6.53 -4.88 12.05
C ALA A 98 -7.38 -3.78 11.40
N ILE A 99 -8.33 -3.19 12.15
CA ILE A 99 -9.25 -2.16 11.62
C ILE A 99 -8.49 -0.86 11.35
N GLY A 100 -7.70 -0.39 12.30
CA GLY A 100 -6.89 0.82 12.18
C GLY A 100 -5.88 0.70 11.04
N LEU A 101 -5.26 -0.47 10.86
CA LEU A 101 -4.37 -0.72 9.75
C LEU A 101 -5.11 -0.74 8.41
N ALA A 102 -6.28 -1.36 8.34
CA ALA A 102 -7.08 -1.37 7.11
C ALA A 102 -7.47 0.06 6.70
N ILE A 103 -7.90 0.88 7.66
CA ILE A 103 -8.19 2.30 7.42
C ILE A 103 -6.92 3.04 6.97
N PHE A 104 -5.79 2.83 7.65
CA PHE A 104 -4.52 3.45 7.30
C PHE A 104 -4.09 3.13 5.86
N ILE A 105 -4.17 1.87 5.44
CA ILE A 105 -3.84 1.44 4.07
C ILE A 105 -4.86 1.98 3.06
N GLY A 106 -6.14 2.04 3.46
CA GLY A 106 -7.26 2.47 2.63
C GLY A 106 -7.31 3.96 2.32
N ILE A 107 -6.73 4.79 3.17
CA ILE A 107 -6.62 6.22 2.93
C ILE A 107 -5.63 6.46 1.77
N PRO A 108 -6.03 7.13 0.68
CA PRO A 108 -5.16 7.40 -0.47
C PRO A 108 -4.31 8.65 -0.24
N LEU A 109 -3.47 8.66 0.79
CA LEU A 109 -2.52 9.74 1.05
C LEU A 109 -1.11 9.37 0.57
N PRO A 110 -0.26 10.36 0.23
CA PRO A 110 1.17 10.10 0.13
C PRO A 110 1.66 9.61 1.51
N LEU A 111 2.57 8.63 1.53
CA LEU A 111 3.09 7.95 2.72
C LEU A 111 2.23 6.82 3.33
N THR A 112 0.93 6.74 3.03
CA THR A 112 0.11 5.60 3.46
C THR A 112 0.16 4.48 2.42
N GLY A 113 0.15 3.22 2.86
CA GLY A 113 -0.02 2.10 1.95
C GLY A 113 0.43 0.74 2.39
N ALA A 114 0.52 -0.18 1.43
CA ALA A 114 0.84 -1.56 1.68
C ALA A 114 2.28 -1.71 2.19
N TYR A 115 3.25 -0.94 1.66
CA TYR A 115 4.63 -0.93 2.15
C TYR A 115 4.70 -0.40 3.60
N THR A 116 4.17 0.79 3.84
CA THR A 116 4.28 1.44 5.17
C THR A 116 3.37 0.75 6.19
N GLY A 117 2.23 0.24 5.76
CA GLY A 117 1.34 -0.61 6.56
C GLY A 117 1.99 -1.94 6.94
N ALA A 118 2.69 -2.61 6.01
CA ALA A 118 3.45 -3.82 6.31
C ALA A 118 4.56 -3.55 7.33
N ALA A 119 5.35 -2.50 7.12
CA ALA A 119 6.41 -2.10 8.04
C ALA A 119 5.86 -1.75 9.43
N GLY A 120 4.78 -0.98 9.50
CA GLY A 120 4.12 -0.59 10.75
C GLY A 120 3.53 -1.79 11.50
N ALA A 121 2.79 -2.65 10.81
CA ALA A 121 2.21 -3.87 11.38
C ALA A 121 3.30 -4.81 11.93
N PHE A 122 4.39 -4.97 11.17
CA PHE A 122 5.53 -5.77 11.58
C PHE A 122 6.24 -5.16 12.80
N ALA A 123 6.49 -3.85 12.79
CA ALA A 123 7.07 -3.14 13.92
C ALA A 123 6.19 -3.24 15.17
N LEU A 124 4.87 -3.26 15.03
CA LEU A 124 3.93 -3.43 16.15
C LEU A 124 3.73 -4.89 16.57
N GLY A 125 4.33 -5.85 15.86
CA GLY A 125 4.24 -7.26 16.19
C GLY A 125 2.87 -7.87 15.89
N MET A 126 2.14 -7.32 14.92
CA MET A 126 0.87 -7.88 14.48
C MET A 126 1.05 -9.27 13.89
N GLU A 127 0.05 -10.13 14.10
CA GLU A 127 0.03 -11.45 13.50
C GLU A 127 -0.12 -11.38 11.98
N ARG A 128 0.56 -12.29 11.27
CA ARG A 128 0.52 -12.40 9.80
C ARG A 128 -0.90 -12.40 9.24
N ARG A 129 -1.81 -13.19 9.84
CA ARG A 129 -3.20 -13.30 9.38
C ARG A 129 -3.96 -11.98 9.55
N GLN A 130 -3.78 -11.30 10.67
CA GLN A 130 -4.42 -10.00 10.93
C GLN A 130 -3.93 -8.96 9.93
N PHE A 131 -2.62 -8.91 9.67
CA PHE A 131 -2.05 -8.05 8.64
C PHE A 131 -2.61 -8.37 7.25
N MET A 132 -2.61 -9.64 6.84
CA MET A 132 -3.06 -10.02 5.48
C MET A 132 -4.52 -9.62 5.24
N LEU A 133 -5.40 -9.84 6.22
CA LEU A 133 -6.81 -9.44 6.16
C LEU A 133 -6.96 -7.91 6.13
N ALA A 134 -6.26 -7.21 7.02
CA ALA A 134 -6.28 -5.75 7.05
C ALA A 134 -5.76 -5.12 5.75
N ASN A 135 -4.69 -5.70 5.16
CA ASN A 135 -4.15 -5.28 3.88
C ASN A 135 -5.16 -5.46 2.75
N VAL A 136 -5.84 -6.61 2.67
CA VAL A 136 -6.89 -6.83 1.66
C VAL A 136 -8.00 -5.79 1.80
N VAL A 137 -8.55 -5.61 3.00
CA VAL A 137 -9.64 -4.65 3.24
C VAL A 137 -9.20 -3.23 2.94
N GLY A 138 -8.02 -2.82 3.41
CA GLY A 138 -7.49 -1.49 3.16
C GLY A 138 -7.24 -1.25 1.67
N VAL A 139 -6.63 -2.19 0.97
CA VAL A 139 -6.38 -2.06 -0.48
C VAL A 139 -7.69 -1.99 -1.27
N LEU A 140 -8.75 -2.71 -0.88
CA LEU A 140 -10.07 -2.59 -1.51
C LEU A 140 -10.70 -1.21 -1.27
N ILE A 141 -10.60 -0.67 -0.05
CA ILE A 141 -11.06 0.69 0.26
C ILE A 141 -10.31 1.71 -0.60
N ALA A 142 -8.98 1.61 -0.67
CA ALA A 142 -8.15 2.49 -1.49
C ALA A 142 -8.52 2.36 -2.98
N ALA A 143 -8.74 1.15 -3.49
CA ALA A 143 -9.15 0.92 -4.87
C ALA A 143 -10.45 1.62 -5.22
N VAL A 144 -11.47 1.52 -4.35
CA VAL A 144 -12.74 2.23 -4.55
C VAL A 144 -12.55 3.74 -4.54
N LEU A 145 -11.87 4.28 -3.51
CA LEU A 145 -11.69 5.72 -3.37
C LEU A 145 -10.87 6.32 -4.52
N VAL A 146 -9.73 5.72 -4.85
CA VAL A 146 -8.86 6.20 -5.95
C VAL A 146 -9.59 6.09 -7.28
N THR A 147 -10.37 5.03 -7.51
CA THR A 147 -11.16 4.89 -8.75
C THR A 147 -12.21 5.99 -8.87
N ILE A 148 -12.97 6.26 -7.80
CA ILE A 148 -13.99 7.33 -7.79
C ILE A 148 -13.33 8.68 -8.11
N ILE A 149 -12.24 9.01 -7.40
CA ILE A 149 -11.49 10.25 -7.62
C ILE A 149 -11.03 10.34 -9.08
N THR A 150 -10.47 9.26 -9.61
CA THR A 150 -9.95 9.19 -10.98
C THR A 150 -11.06 9.37 -12.03
N LEU A 151 -12.23 8.77 -11.81
CA LEU A 151 -13.37 8.89 -12.73
C LEU A 151 -13.99 10.29 -12.71
N LEU A 152 -14.09 10.93 -11.54
CA LEU A 152 -14.54 12.31 -11.41
C LEU A 152 -13.61 13.27 -12.18
N ILE A 153 -12.29 13.04 -12.09
CA ILE A 153 -11.30 13.81 -12.86
C ILE A 153 -11.48 13.59 -14.36
N ARG A 154 -11.67 12.34 -14.80
CA ARG A 154 -11.94 12.02 -16.21
C ARG A 154 -13.20 12.72 -16.73
N ALA A 155 -14.18 12.96 -15.87
CA ALA A 155 -15.39 13.71 -16.17
C ALA A 155 -15.20 15.24 -16.19
N GLY A 156 -13.99 15.75 -15.91
CA GLY A 156 -13.64 17.17 -15.98
C GLY A 156 -13.78 17.93 -14.65
N ILE A 157 -13.95 17.23 -13.52
CA ILE A 157 -14.03 17.87 -12.20
C ILE A 157 -12.61 18.13 -11.68
N ASN A 158 -12.23 19.41 -11.57
CA ASN A 158 -10.96 19.82 -10.96
C ASN A 158 -11.02 19.66 -9.43
N LEU A 159 -10.39 18.61 -8.91
CA LEU A 159 -10.27 18.37 -7.47
C LEU A 159 -8.92 18.90 -6.95
N PRO A 160 -8.90 19.79 -5.93
CA PRO A 160 -7.66 20.34 -5.35
C PRO A 160 -6.76 19.28 -4.69
N ILE A 161 -7.31 18.10 -4.36
CA ILE A 161 -6.57 16.95 -3.80
C ILE A 161 -5.55 16.39 -4.81
N PHE A 162 -5.70 16.68 -6.11
CA PHE A 162 -4.85 16.13 -7.17
C PHE A 162 -3.42 16.69 -7.18
N ASP A 163 -3.24 17.96 -6.79
CA ASP A 163 -1.91 18.55 -6.65
C ASP A 163 -1.05 17.81 -5.60
N ILE A 164 -1.71 17.20 -4.61
CA ILE A 164 -1.04 16.47 -3.52
C ILE A 164 -0.70 15.03 -3.94
N LEU A 165 -1.51 14.41 -4.81
CA LEU A 165 -1.34 13.03 -5.25
C LEU A 165 -0.32 12.85 -6.38
N ILE A 166 -0.07 13.89 -7.20
CA ILE A 166 0.89 13.85 -8.32
C ILE A 166 2.26 14.47 -7.97
N LYS A 167 2.34 15.40 -7.02
CA LYS A 167 3.60 16.04 -6.61
C LYS A 167 4.39 15.25 -5.55
N ALA A 168 3.94 14.05 -5.18
CA ALA A 168 4.65 13.13 -4.28
C ALA A 168 5.28 11.99 -5.09
#